data_AF-A0A0M0JEK4-F1
#
_entry.id   AF-A0A0M0JEK4-F1
#
_cell.length_a   1.000
_cell.length_b   1.000
_cell.length_c   1.000
_cell.angle_alpha   90.00
_cell.angle_beta   90.00
_cell.angle_gamma   90.00
#
_symmetry.space_group_name_H-M   'P 1'
#
loop_
_entity.id
_entity.type
_entity.pdbx_description
1 polymer ?
#
loop_
_entity_poly.entity_id
_entity_poly.type
_entity_poly.pdbx_seq_one_letter_code
_entity_poly.pdbx_strand_id
1 'polypeptide(L)'
;MAQLARTCAPLKGGAMIVAIARHERHGDPLVRGYVRHLLRAAAAPLFGMIRMWVLQGELRDAHEEFFIESRATPLTALWEQRYALIASLIASLIASLIASLHAPRSTSLMVHLIRYAMSP
;
A
#
# COMPACT_ATOMS: atom_id res chain seq x y z
N MET A 1 8.96 0.33 22.43
CA MET A 1 8.87 -0.91 21.60
C MET A 1 7.72 -1.83 21.99
N ALA A 2 7.51 -2.14 23.27
CA ALA A 2 6.40 -3.01 23.70
C ALA A 2 5.00 -2.52 23.24
N GLN A 3 4.77 -1.20 23.24
CA GLN A 3 3.52 -0.62 22.74
C GLN A 3 3.34 -0.79 21.22
N LEU A 4 4.42 -0.61 20.43
CA LEU A 4 4.42 -0.86 18.99
C LEU A 4 4.07 -2.31 18.68
N ALA A 5 4.71 -3.26 19.36
CA ALA A 5 4.45 -4.69 19.21
C ALA A 5 3.00 -5.05 19.57
N ARG A 6 2.48 -4.54 20.69
CA ARG A 6 1.07 -4.75 21.10
C ARG A 6 0.07 -4.17 20.10
N THR A 7 0.39 -3.03 19.49
CA THR A 7 -0.49 -2.37 18.52
C THR A 7 -0.47 -3.09 17.16
N CYS A 8 0.66 -3.68 16.78
CA CYS A 8 0.80 -4.39 15.50
C CYS A 8 0.38 -5.86 15.56
N ALA A 9 0.37 -6.49 16.74
CA ALA A 9 0.03 -7.90 16.90
C ALA A 9 -1.30 -8.35 16.24
N PRO A 10 -2.39 -7.56 16.27
CA PRO A 10 -3.63 -7.93 15.58
C PRO A 10 -3.71 -7.47 14.11
N LEU A 11 -2.68 -6.78 13.59
CA LEU A 11 -2.71 -6.14 12.27
C LEU A 11 -1.94 -6.97 11.23
N LYS A 12 -2.33 -6.85 9.96
CA LYS A 12 -1.69 -7.52 8.81
C LYS A 12 -1.51 -6.54 7.65
N GLY A 13 -0.57 -6.83 6.74
CA GLY A 13 -0.35 -6.07 5.51
C GLY A 13 -0.30 -4.54 5.68
N GLY A 14 -1.06 -3.84 4.83
CA GLY A 14 -1.16 -2.38 4.83
C GLY A 14 -1.56 -1.75 6.18
N ALA A 15 -2.42 -2.42 6.96
CA ALA A 15 -2.86 -1.91 8.27
C ALA A 15 -1.71 -1.87 9.29
N MET A 16 -0.81 -2.85 9.25
CA MET A 16 0.40 -2.86 10.08
C MET A 16 1.35 -1.73 9.68
N ILE A 17 1.54 -1.50 8.38
CA ILE A 17 2.37 -0.40 7.86
C ILE A 17 1.82 0.96 8.33
N VAL A 18 0.50 1.17 8.31
CA VAL A 18 -0.15 2.38 8.84
C VAL A 18 0.11 2.55 10.33
N ALA A 19 -0.03 1.48 11.12
CA ALA A 19 0.21 1.53 12.56
C ALA A 19 1.66 1.88 12.90
N ILE A 20 2.63 1.30 12.18
CA ILE A 20 4.04 1.64 12.34
C ILE A 20 4.27 3.11 11.92
N ALA A 21 3.67 3.57 10.82
CA ALA A 21 3.85 4.93 10.30
C ALA A 21 3.33 6.00 11.28
N ARG A 22 2.25 5.72 12.02
CA ARG A 22 1.74 6.62 13.07
C ARG A 22 2.75 6.84 14.19
N HIS A 23 3.60 5.85 14.49
CA HIS A 23 4.64 5.96 15.50
C HIS A 23 5.87 6.75 15.01
N GLU A 24 6.00 7.05 13.70
CA GLU A 24 7.09 7.87 13.16
C GLU A 24 6.95 9.35 13.56
N ARG A 25 5.73 9.78 13.93
CA ARG A 25 5.42 11.13 14.41
C ARG A 25 5.84 11.40 15.85
N HIS A 26 6.37 10.41 16.58
CA HIS A 26 6.96 10.66 17.90
C HIS A 26 8.25 11.48 17.78
N GLY A 27 8.41 12.48 18.66
CA GLY A 27 9.49 13.47 18.59
C GLY A 27 10.88 12.98 18.97
N ASP A 28 11.04 11.71 19.38
CA ASP A 28 12.34 11.14 19.74
C ASP A 28 13.12 10.70 18.47
N PRO A 29 14.30 11.28 18.19
CA PRO A 29 15.11 10.95 17.01
C PRO A 29 15.56 9.48 16.93
N LEU A 30 15.83 8.83 18.06
CA LEU A 30 16.25 7.42 18.11
C LEU A 30 15.08 6.50 17.77
N VAL A 31 13.91 6.77 18.37
CA VAL A 31 12.67 6.04 18.07
C VAL A 31 12.30 6.21 16.61
N ARG A 32 12.41 7.43 16.07
CA ARG A 32 12.14 7.73 14.65
C ARG A 32 13.05 6.93 13.71
N GLY A 33 14.35 6.85 14.01
CA GLY A 33 15.30 6.07 13.22
C GLY A 33 14.93 4.59 13.15
N TYR A 34 14.58 4.01 14.30
CA TYR A 34 14.15 2.61 14.39
C TYR A 34 12.82 2.35 13.69
N VAL A 35 11.83 3.23 13.87
CA VAL A 35 10.52 3.14 13.21
C VAL A 35 10.66 3.22 11.69
N ARG A 36 11.55 4.09 11.17
CA ARG A 36 11.84 4.14 9.73
C ARG A 36 12.45 2.85 9.19
N HIS A 37 13.35 2.22 9.96
CA HIS A 37 13.92 0.94 9.57
C HIS A 37 12.83 -0.16 9.50
N LEU A 38 11.98 -0.24 10.53
CA LEU A 38 10.82 -1.14 10.54
C LEU A 38 9.85 -0.89 9.38
N LEU A 39 9.54 0.37 9.08
CA LEU A 39 8.68 0.74 7.96
C LEU A 39 9.24 0.26 6.63
N ARG A 40 10.55 0.46 6.39
CA ARG A 40 11.19 0.01 5.15
C ARG A 40 11.13 -1.51 5.01
N ALA A 41 11.40 -2.23 6.08
CA ALA A 41 11.33 -3.69 6.09
C ALA A 41 9.90 -4.19 5.86
N ALA A 42 8.91 -3.63 6.56
CA ALA A 42 7.51 -4.01 6.42
C ALA A 42 6.90 -3.62 5.05
N ALA A 43 7.35 -2.51 4.46
CA ALA A 43 6.86 -2.06 3.15
C ALA A 43 7.55 -2.74 1.95
N ALA A 44 8.71 -3.37 2.14
CA ALA A 44 9.45 -4.05 1.08
C ALA A 44 8.62 -5.06 0.25
N PRO A 45 7.87 -6.01 0.85
CA PRO A 45 7.02 -6.92 0.08
C PRO A 45 5.94 -6.17 -0.71
N LEU A 46 5.39 -5.09 -0.14
CA LEU A 46 4.37 -4.28 -0.78
C LEU A 46 4.91 -3.51 -1.99
N PHE A 47 6.14 -2.99 -1.92
CA PHE A 47 6.83 -2.43 -3.10
C PHE A 47 7.10 -3.47 -4.18
N GLY A 48 7.40 -4.71 -3.78
CA GLY A 48 7.51 -5.85 -4.70
C GLY A 48 6.20 -6.08 -5.46
N MET A 49 5.07 -6.10 -4.75
CA MET A 49 3.74 -6.26 -5.35
C MET A 49 3.37 -5.08 -6.27
N ILE A 50 3.66 -3.84 -5.87
CA ILE A 50 3.47 -2.65 -6.74
C ILE A 50 4.29 -2.81 -8.02
N ARG A 51 5.57 -3.21 -7.91
CA ARG A 51 6.45 -3.36 -9.07
C ARG A 51 5.94 -4.44 -10.03
N MET A 52 5.53 -5.59 -9.51
CA MET A 52 4.96 -6.69 -10.30
C MET A 52 3.69 -6.25 -11.02
N TRP A 53 2.78 -5.58 -10.31
CA TRP A 53 1.58 -5.00 -10.91
C TRP A 53 1.93 -4.03 -12.03
N VAL A 54 2.73 -3.01 -11.73
CA VAL A 54 2.98 -1.89 -12.66
C VAL A 54 3.71 -2.37 -13.90
N LEU A 55 4.66 -3.29 -13.76
CA LEU A 55 5.50 -3.74 -14.87
C LEU A 55 4.90 -4.92 -15.64
N GLN A 56 4.16 -5.80 -14.98
CA GLN A 56 3.71 -7.07 -15.56
C GLN A 56 2.19 -7.19 -15.64
N GLY A 57 1.44 -6.27 -15.01
CA GLY A 57 -0.02 -6.34 -14.94
C GLY A 57 -0.56 -7.46 -14.06
N GLU A 58 0.31 -8.14 -13.31
CA GLU A 58 -0.04 -9.24 -12.42
C GLU A 58 -0.10 -8.77 -10.97
N LEU A 59 -1.25 -8.97 -10.33
CA LEU A 59 -1.38 -8.88 -8.88
C LEU A 59 -1.16 -10.29 -8.29
N ARG A 60 -0.04 -10.47 -7.58
CA ARG A 60 0.23 -11.67 -6.80
C ARG A 60 0.15 -11.33 -5.32
N ASP A 61 -1.03 -11.52 -4.75
CA ASP A 61 -1.31 -11.24 -3.34
C ASP A 61 -1.79 -12.51 -2.64
N ALA A 62 -0.85 -13.38 -2.26
CA ALA A 62 -1.15 -14.67 -1.63
C ALA A 62 -1.69 -14.54 -0.19
N HIS A 63 -1.60 -13.35 0.40
CA HIS A 63 -1.93 -13.12 1.81
C HIS A 63 -2.98 -12.01 2.02
N GLU A 64 -3.58 -11.49 0.94
CA GLU A 64 -4.58 -10.42 0.97
C GLU A 64 -4.07 -9.16 1.70
N GLU A 65 -2.79 -8.86 1.51
CA GLU A 65 -2.09 -7.76 2.19
C GLU A 65 -1.98 -6.52 1.30
N PHE A 66 -2.28 -6.67 0.01
CA PHE A 66 -2.21 -5.59 -0.96
C PHE A 66 -3.44 -4.67 -0.86
N PHE A 67 -3.24 -3.39 -1.15
CA PHE A 67 -4.30 -2.39 -1.03
C PHE A 67 -5.26 -2.41 -2.22
N ILE A 68 -5.06 -3.28 -3.21
CA ILE A 68 -5.98 -3.49 -4.32
C ILE A 68 -6.42 -4.95 -4.35
N GLU A 69 -7.71 -5.17 -4.38
CA GLU A 69 -8.35 -6.47 -4.50
C GLU A 69 -8.68 -6.77 -5.97
N SER A 70 -8.45 -8.02 -6.40
CA SER A 70 -8.94 -8.53 -7.68
C SER A 70 -10.31 -9.18 -7.48
N ARG A 71 -11.34 -8.67 -8.17
CA ARG A 71 -12.68 -9.26 -8.16
C ARG A 71 -12.78 -10.36 -9.21
N ALA A 72 -13.55 -11.39 -8.92
CA ALA A 72 -13.86 -12.45 -9.88
C ALA A 72 -14.83 -11.92 -10.95
N THR A 73 -14.29 -11.29 -11.99
CA THR A 73 -15.06 -10.80 -13.14
C THR A 73 -14.57 -11.45 -14.44
N PRO A 74 -15.42 -11.51 -15.48
CA PRO A 74 -15.01 -11.98 -16.79
C PRO A 74 -13.77 -11.21 -17.29
N LEU A 75 -12.89 -11.85 -18.06
CA LEU A 75 -11.70 -11.20 -18.64
C LEU A 75 -12.04 -10.00 -19.55
N THR A 76 -13.27 -9.94 -20.04
CA THR A 76 -13.82 -8.84 -20.85
C THR A 76 -14.33 -7.66 -20.01
N ALA A 77 -14.44 -7.81 -18.70
CA ALA A 77 -14.89 -6.75 -17.82
C ALA A 77 -13.88 -5.59 -17.83
N LEU A 78 -14.42 -4.38 -17.72
CA LEU A 78 -13.61 -3.18 -17.56
C LEU A 78 -12.73 -3.31 -16.31
N TRP A 79 -11.55 -2.72 -16.36
CA TRP A 79 -10.59 -2.79 -15.26
C TRP A 79 -11.14 -2.22 -13.94
N GLU A 80 -12.01 -1.21 -14.00
CA GLU A 80 -12.72 -0.61 -12.85
C GLU A 80 -13.64 -1.62 -12.13
N GLN A 81 -14.09 -2.64 -12.85
CA GLN A 81 -14.92 -3.70 -12.30
C GLN A 81 -14.07 -4.87 -11.80
N ARG A 82 -12.85 -5.03 -12.34
CA ARG A 82 -11.92 -6.11 -11.99
C ARG A 82 -11.06 -5.80 -10.77
N TYR A 83 -10.83 -4.53 -10.47
CA TYR A 83 -9.95 -4.11 -9.38
C TYR A 83 -10.60 -3.06 -8.48
N ALA A 84 -10.50 -3.26 -7.17
CA ALA A 84 -11.03 -2.34 -6.18
C ALA A 84 -9.97 -1.98 -5.14
N LEU A 85 -9.93 -0.71 -4.74
CA LEU A 85 -9.06 -0.25 -3.69
C LEU A 85 -9.65 -0.54 -2.31
N ILE A 86 -8.84 -1.13 -1.43
CA ILE A 86 -9.20 -1.37 -0.04
C ILE A 86 -8.73 -0.16 0.77
N ALA A 87 -9.63 0.80 0.99
CA ALA A 87 -9.31 2.08 1.65
C ALA A 87 -8.65 1.91 3.04
N SER A 88 -9.00 0.86 3.78
CA SER A 88 -8.40 0.56 5.09
C SER A 88 -6.94 0.09 5.01
N LEU A 89 -6.49 -0.41 3.85
CA LEU A 89 -5.13 -0.89 3.59
C LEU A 89 -4.29 0.12 2.80
N ILE A 90 -4.90 1.19 2.29
CA ILE A 90 -4.14 2.32 1.73
C ILE A 90 -3.42 3.01 2.87
N ALA A 91 -2.14 2.68 3.04
CA ALA A 91 -1.32 3.50 3.90
C ALA A 91 -1.23 4.90 3.29
N SER A 92 -1.48 5.94 4.10
CA SER A 92 -1.27 7.33 3.69
C SER A 92 0.12 7.54 3.08
N LEU A 93 1.10 6.78 3.55
CA LEU A 93 2.47 6.74 3.03
C LEU A 93 2.54 6.24 1.57
N ILE A 94 1.76 5.21 1.21
CA ILE A 94 1.68 4.69 -0.17
C ILE A 94 0.97 5.69 -1.07
N ALA A 95 -0.14 6.28 -0.60
CA ALA A 95 -0.84 7.33 -1.33
C ALA A 95 0.06 8.54 -1.62
N SER A 96 0.82 9.01 -0.62
CA SER A 96 1.80 10.10 -0.80
C SER A 96 2.95 9.69 -1.72
N LEU A 97 3.45 8.47 -1.61
CA LEU A 97 4.56 7.98 -2.42
C LEU A 97 4.16 7.83 -3.89
N ILE A 98 2.96 7.31 -4.16
CA ILE A 98 2.42 7.21 -5.53
C ILE A 98 2.08 8.60 -6.08
N ALA A 99 1.56 9.52 -5.26
CA ALA A 99 1.33 10.91 -5.66
C ALA A 99 2.65 11.64 -6.01
N SER A 100 3.74 11.30 -5.33
CA SER A 100 5.08 11.84 -5.61
C SER A 100 5.77 11.21 -6.83
N LEU A 101 5.33 10.02 -7.25
CA LEU A 101 5.76 9.39 -8.50
C LEU A 101 5.12 10.15 -9.67
N HIS A 102 5.88 11.10 -10.23
CA HIS A 102 5.54 11.76 -11.49
C HIS A 102 5.70 10.75 -12.64
N ALA A 103 4.73 9.86 -12.80
CA ALA A 103 4.90 8.71 -13.67
C ALA A 103 4.63 9.07 -15.16
N PRO A 104 5.62 8.88 -16.05
CA PRO A 104 5.47 9.18 -17.47
C PRO A 104 4.59 8.13 -18.15
N ARG A 105 3.39 8.54 -18.61
CA ARG A 105 2.46 7.97 -19.63
C ARG A 105 2.17 6.45 -19.70
N SER A 106 2.92 5.57 -19.04
CA SER A 106 2.77 4.11 -19.11
C SER A 106 2.15 3.49 -17.85
N THR A 107 2.01 4.26 -16.76
CA THR A 107 1.38 3.85 -15.49
C THR A 107 -0.13 4.13 -15.42
N SER A 108 -0.80 4.21 -16.58
CA SER A 108 -2.15 4.77 -16.71
C SER A 108 -3.18 4.11 -15.78
N LEU A 109 -3.11 2.79 -15.61
CA LEU A 109 -4.09 2.00 -14.87
C LEU A 109 -4.04 2.20 -13.34
N MET A 110 -2.86 2.13 -12.73
CA MET A 110 -2.70 2.27 -11.28
C MET A 110 -2.90 3.72 -10.82
N VAL A 111 -2.41 4.70 -11.60
CA VAL A 111 -2.62 6.12 -11.32
C VAL A 111 -4.08 6.51 -11.54
N HIS A 112 -4.78 5.96 -12.56
CA HIS A 112 -6.21 6.17 -12.71
C HIS A 112 -7.00 5.54 -11.56
N LEU A 113 -6.73 4.30 -11.16
CA LEU A 113 -7.45 3.64 -10.07
C LEU A 113 -7.38 4.45 -8.78
N ILE A 114 -6.18 4.94 -8.45
CA ILE A 114 -5.93 5.72 -7.24
C ILE A 114 -6.53 7.12 -7.34
N ARG A 115 -6.41 7.81 -8.49
CA ARG A 115 -7.08 9.11 -8.69
C ARG A 115 -8.60 8.98 -8.64
N TYR A 116 -9.16 7.94 -9.26
CA TYR A 116 -10.59 7.67 -9.28
C TYR A 116 -11.11 7.39 -7.87
N ALA A 117 -10.46 6.50 -7.12
CA ALA A 117 -10.88 6.20 -5.74
C ALA A 117 -10.58 7.32 -4.72
N MET A 118 -9.72 8.27 -5.04
CA MET A 118 -9.43 9.46 -4.21
C MET A 118 -10.24 10.70 -4.64
N SER A 119 -11.05 10.60 -5.70
CA SER A 119 -12.00 11.66 -6.09
C SER A 119 -13.23 11.59 -5.18
N PRO A 120 -13.75 12.72 -4.67
CA PRO A 120 -14.93 12.76 -3.82
C PRO A 120 -16.20 12.30 -4.54
#